data_AF-A0A5M3XYZ1-F1
#
_entry.id   AF-A0A5M3XYZ1-F1
#
_cell.length_a   1.000
_cell.length_b   1.000
_cell.length_c   1.000
_cell.angle_alpha   90.00
_cell.angle_beta   90.00
_cell.angle_gamma   90.00
#
_symmetry.space_group_name_H-M   'P 1'
#
loop_
_entity.id
_entity.type
_entity.pdbx_description
1 polymer ?
#
loop_
_entity_poly.entity_id
_entity_poly.type
_entity_poly.pdbx_seq_one_letter_code
_entity_poly.pdbx_strand_id
1 'polypeptide(L)' 'MHAVFHAVSRDQFMARHKANHLNVAYASDDETADRALLAKAALFAELGVSVHLCGESRIA' A
#
# COMPACT_ATOMS: atom_id res chain seq x y z
N MET A 1 -10.06 3.92 10.50
CA MET A 1 -8.80 4.62 10.14
C MET A 1 -9.16 5.91 9.40
N HIS A 2 -8.48 7.02 9.69
CA HIS A 2 -8.50 8.24 8.88
C HIS A 2 -7.08 8.48 8.37
N ALA A 3 -6.87 8.37 7.07
CA ALA A 3 -5.56 8.44 6.45
C ALA A 3 -5.53 9.51 5.36
N VAL A 4 -4.39 10.20 5.26
CA VAL A 4 -4.06 11.12 4.17
C VAL A 4 -2.92 10.47 3.40
N PHE A 5 -3.07 10.34 2.09
CA PHE A 5 -2.10 9.68 1.23
C PHE A 5 -1.35 10.70 0.36
N HIS A 6 -0.09 10.41 0.07
CA HIS A 6 0.70 11.18 -0.88
C HIS A 6 0.34 10.74 -2.31
N ALA A 7 0.13 11.70 -3.21
CA ALA A 7 -0.12 11.50 -4.65
C ALA A 7 -1.37 10.67 -5.05
N VAL A 8 -2.18 10.18 -4.11
CA VAL A 8 -3.43 9.45 -4.39
C VAL A 8 -4.60 10.08 -3.67
N SER A 9 -5.67 10.37 -4.41
CA SER A 9 -6.94 10.80 -3.83
C SER A 9 -7.70 9.61 -3.23
N ARG A 10 -8.59 9.88 -2.28
CA ARG A 10 -9.52 8.87 -1.74
C ARG A 10 -10.23 8.10 -2.87
N ASP A 11 -10.72 8.79 -3.89
CA ASP A 11 -11.52 8.17 -4.93
C ASP A 11 -10.67 7.28 -5.85
N GLN A 12 -9.39 7.64 -6.07
CA GLN A 12 -8.43 6.78 -6.75
C GLN A 12 -8.09 5.53 -5.92
N PHE A 13 -7.88 5.67 -4.62
CA PHE A 13 -7.61 4.54 -3.72
C PHE A 13 -8.80 3.57 -3.66
N MET A 14 -10.03 4.08 -3.77
CA MET A 14 -11.27 3.29 -3.69
C MET A 14 -11.78 2.80 -5.06
N ALA A 15 -11.08 3.07 -6.16
CA ALA A 15 -11.59 2.95 -7.52
C ALA A 15 -12.03 1.54 -7.96
N ARG A 16 -11.75 0.48 -7.18
CA ARG A 16 -12.11 -0.91 -7.52
C ARG A 16 -13.14 -1.56 -6.59
N HIS A 17 -13.25 -1.19 -5.31
CA HIS A 17 -14.21 -1.82 -4.38
C HIS A 17 -14.51 -0.97 -3.14
N LYS A 18 -15.79 -0.77 -2.81
CA LYS A 18 -16.22 0.03 -1.63
C LYS A 18 -16.03 -0.69 -0.29
N ALA A 19 -15.97 -2.02 -0.28
CA ALA A 19 -15.70 -2.83 0.90
C ALA A 19 -14.30 -3.45 0.79
N ASN A 20 -13.26 -2.64 1.02
CA ASN A 20 -11.89 -3.11 0.97
C ASN A 20 -11.42 -3.47 2.38
N HIS A 21 -10.93 -4.68 2.59
CA HIS A 21 -10.21 -5.02 3.81
C HIS A 21 -8.83 -4.38 3.74
N LEU A 22 -8.50 -3.56 4.73
CA LEU A 22 -7.21 -2.89 4.81
C LEU A 22 -6.31 -3.60 5.82
N ASN A 23 -5.08 -3.88 5.40
CA ASN A 23 -4.00 -4.29 6.28
C ASN A 23 -3.00 -3.14 6.41
N VAL A 24 -2.76 -2.67 7.64
CA VAL A 24 -1.86 -1.55 7.93
C VAL A 24 -0.57 -2.07 8.55
N ALA A 25 0.58 -1.56 8.09
CA ALA A 25 1.86 -1.73 8.76
C ALA A 25 2.31 -0.36 9.27
N TYR A 26 2.79 -0.30 10.52
CA TYR A 26 3.31 0.92 11.12
C TYR A 26 4.84 0.94 11.01
N ALA A 27 5.41 2.10 10.76
CA ALA A 27 6.85 2.33 10.68
C ALA A 27 7.21 3.66 11.36
N SER A 28 8.44 3.77 11.86
CA SER A 28 8.92 4.95 12.58
C SER A 28 9.43 6.07 11.66
N ASP A 29 9.70 5.75 10.39
CA ASP A 29 10.25 6.64 9.38
C ASP A 29 9.88 6.14 7.96
N ASP A 30 10.06 7.01 6.97
CA ASP A 30 9.72 6.77 5.57
C ASP A 30 10.46 5.56 4.99
N GLU A 31 11.75 5.40 5.31
CA GLU A 31 12.57 4.28 4.80
C GLU A 31 12.06 2.94 5.31
N THR A 32 11.67 2.87 6.59
CA THR A 32 11.11 1.67 7.20
C THR A 32 9.69 1.40 6.68
N ALA A 33 8.91 2.44 6.36
CA ALA A 33 7.61 2.30 5.72
C ALA A 33 7.74 1.68 4.32
N ASP A 34 8.70 2.14 3.52
CA ASP A 34 9.00 1.59 2.20
C ASP A 34 9.43 0.12 2.31
N ARG A 35 10.33 -0.23 3.23
CA ARG A 35 10.73 -1.64 3.47
C ARG A 35 9.53 -2.53 3.84
N ALA A 36 8.61 -2.02 4.67
CA ALA A 36 7.41 -2.76 5.03
C ALA A 36 6.47 -2.98 3.83
N LEU A 37 6.32 -1.98 2.95
CA LEU A 37 5.59 -2.09 1.69
C LEU A 37 6.18 -3.19 0.81
N LEU A 38 7.50 -3.16 0.59
CA LEU A 38 8.24 -4.14 -0.20
C LEU A 38 8.07 -5.57 0.32
N ALA A 39 8.31 -5.77 1.62
CA ALA A 39 8.21 -7.10 2.23
C ALA A 39 6.81 -7.71 2.05
N LYS A 40 5.78 -6.89 2.20
CA LYS A 40 4.38 -7.32 2.06
C LYS A 40 3.98 -7.57 0.60
N ALA A 41 4.44 -6.72 -0.32
CA ALA A 41 4.23 -6.90 -1.75
C ALA A 41 4.89 -8.21 -2.23
N ALA A 42 6.15 -8.44 -1.83
CA ALA A 42 6.86 -9.68 -2.14
C ALA A 42 6.14 -10.91 -1.58
N LEU A 43 5.71 -10.88 -0.32
CA LEU A 43 4.93 -11.97 0.28
C LEU A 43 3.66 -12.27 -0.52
N PHE A 44 2.88 -11.26 -0.87
CA PHE A 44 1.64 -11.47 -1.62
C PHE A 44 1.89 -11.99 -3.03
N ALA A 45 2.94 -11.52 -3.70
CA ALA A 45 3.35 -12.04 -4.99
C ALA A 45 3.71 -13.54 -4.91
N GLU A 46 4.49 -13.94 -3.90
CA GLU A 46 4.84 -15.35 -3.66
C GLU A 46 3.63 -16.23 -3.31
N LEU A 47 2.60 -15.65 -2.69
CA LEU A 47 1.31 -16.32 -2.43
C LEU A 47 0.40 -16.37 -3.68
N GLY A 48 0.84 -15.86 -4.83
CA GLY A 48 0.08 -15.85 -6.08
C GLY A 48 -0.99 -14.75 -6.17
N VAL A 49 -0.94 -13.75 -5.29
CA VAL A 49 -1.86 -12.59 -5.32
C VAL A 49 -1.29 -11.53 -6.26
N SER A 50 -2.11 -11.04 -7.20
CA SER A 50 -1.71 -9.94 -8.07
C SER A 50 -1.60 -8.65 -7.26
N VAL A 51 -0.38 -8.10 -7.18
CA VAL A 51 -0.09 -6.88 -6.43
C VAL A 51 -0.18 -5.67 -7.35
N HIS A 52 -0.95 -4.67 -6.91
CA HIS A 52 -1.01 -3.36 -7.54
C HIS A 52 -0.61 -2.31 -6.52
N LEU A 53 0.39 -1.49 -6.86
CA LEU A 53 0.79 -0.34 -6.06
C LEU A 53 0.06 0.90 -6.55
N CYS A 54 -0.29 1.79 -5.62
CA CYS A 54 -0.86 3.09 -5.94
C CYS A 54 -0.19 4.16 -5.07
N GLY A 55 0.01 5.34 -5.66
CA GLY A 55 0.70 6.45 -5.03
C GLY A 55 2.16 6.54 -5.38
N GLU A 56 2.82 7.48 -4.72
CA GLU A 56 4.24 7.72 -4.91
C GLU A 56 5.01 6.91 -3.86
N SER A 57 5.92 6.06 -4.33
CA SER A 57 6.90 5.39 -3.51
C SER A 57 8.24 5.49 -4.23
N ARG A 58 9.32 5.51 -3.45
CA ARG A 58 10.70 5.51 -3.99
C ARG A 58 11.14 4.12 -4.46
N ILE A 59 10.25 3.15 -4.34
CA ILE A 59 10.45 1.76 -4.66
C ILE A 59 10.07 1.55 -6.12
N ALA A 60 11.04 1.15 -6.94
CA ALA A 60 10.89 0.87 -8.37
C ALA A 60 10.20 -0.48 -8.63
#